data_AF-A0AAV3T4X8-F1
#
_entry.id   AF-A0AAV3T4X8-F1
#
_cell.length_a   1.000
_cell.length_b   1.000
_cell.length_c   1.000
_cell.angle_alpha   90.00
_cell.angle_beta   90.00
_cell.angle_gamma   90.00
#
_symmetry.space_group_name_H-M   'P 1'
#
loop_
_entity.id
_entity.type
_entity.pdbx_description
1 polymer ?
#
loop_
_entity_poly.entity_id
_entity_poly.type
_entity_poly.pdbx_seq_one_letter_code
_entity_poly.pdbx_strand_id
1 'polypeptide(L)'
;MLDAFLRESHHDLRSRELEKLTGIDQSTVSRNMETLLDYGLVQKTRTGQKGQRYQINLDNQAVQALAQAQDALFNSAHRTSDDSGLNTVGEYQPPEASSKDIADRVRNSDVGAAIEDANV
;
A
#
# COMPACT_ATOMS: atom_id res chain seq x y z
N MET A 1 -6.01 5.86 -7.24
CA MET A 1 -5.81 4.46 -7.71
C MET A 1 -4.48 3.91 -7.27
N LEU A 2 -3.35 4.53 -7.63
CA LEU A 2 -2.04 4.06 -7.17
C LEU A 2 -1.93 4.10 -5.63
N ASP A 3 -2.54 5.09 -4.99
CA ASP A 3 -2.65 5.17 -3.54
C ASP A 3 -3.34 3.92 -2.95
N ALA A 4 -4.36 3.36 -3.61
CA ALA A 4 -5.06 2.17 -3.14
C ALA A 4 -4.16 0.95 -3.16
N PHE A 5 -3.29 0.84 -4.17
CA PHE A 5 -2.28 -0.21 -4.21
C PHE A 5 -1.18 -0.03 -3.15
N LEU A 6 -0.82 1.21 -2.81
CA LEU A 6 0.14 1.50 -1.74
C LEU A 6 -0.45 1.17 -0.36
N ARG A 7 -1.73 1.52 -0.14
CA ARG A 7 -2.45 1.23 1.11
C ARG A 7 -2.71 -0.26 1.31
N GLU A 8 -3.00 -0.98 0.23
CA GLU A 8 -3.27 -2.42 0.22
C GLU A 8 -2.06 -3.24 -0.29
N SER A 9 -0.83 -2.80 0.02
CA SER A 9 0.40 -3.36 -0.55
C SER A 9 0.59 -4.88 -0.31
N HIS A 10 -0.01 -5.41 0.76
CA HIS A 10 0.00 -6.83 1.10
C HIS A 10 -1.11 -7.65 0.43
N HIS A 11 -1.99 -7.02 -0.35
CA HIS A 11 -3.16 -7.66 -0.94
C HIS A 11 -3.19 -7.57 -2.46
N ASP A 12 -3.43 -8.71 -3.09
CA ASP A 12 -3.74 -8.79 -4.50
C ASP A 12 -5.14 -8.24 -4.76
N LEU A 13 -5.28 -7.19 -5.56
CA LEU A 13 -6.55 -6.56 -5.87
C LEU A 13 -7.07 -6.94 -7.26
N ARG A 14 -8.40 -7.06 -7.39
CA ARG A 14 -9.12 -7.13 -8.66
C ARG A 14 -9.63 -5.76 -9.08
N SER A 15 -9.94 -5.59 -10.37
CA SER A 15 -10.53 -4.34 -10.89
C SER A 15 -11.81 -3.93 -10.16
N ARG A 16 -12.68 -4.88 -9.77
CA ARG A 16 -13.89 -4.56 -8.98
C ARG A 16 -13.58 -4.17 -7.53
N GLU A 17 -12.50 -4.70 -6.95
CA GLU A 17 -12.07 -4.32 -5.59
C GLU A 17 -11.49 -2.89 -5.63
N LEU A 18 -10.72 -2.55 -6.67
CA LEU A 18 -10.24 -1.20 -6.92
C LEU A 18 -11.36 -0.18 -7.12
N GLU A 19 -12.39 -0.52 -7.89
CA GLU A 19 -13.57 0.33 -8.07
C GLU A 19 -14.23 0.64 -6.72
N LYS A 20 -14.40 -0.36 -5.85
CA LYS A 20 -14.96 -0.16 -4.51
C LYS A 20 -14.06 0.66 -3.60
N LEU A 21 -12.75 0.44 -3.62
CA LEU A 21 -11.79 1.13 -2.77
C LEU A 21 -11.58 2.59 -3.16
N THR A 22 -11.63 2.88 -4.47
CA THR A 22 -11.28 4.20 -5.01
C THR A 22 -12.50 5.02 -5.44
N GLY A 23 -13.67 4.38 -5.59
CA GLY A 23 -14.86 5.00 -6.19
C GLY A 23 -14.72 5.29 -7.69
N ILE A 24 -13.65 4.82 -8.33
CA ILE A 24 -13.37 5.03 -9.75
C ILE A 24 -14.11 3.98 -10.56
N ASP A 25 -14.80 4.41 -11.61
CA ASP A 25 -15.57 3.50 -12.48
C ASP A 25 -14.68 2.43 -13.14
N GLN A 26 -15.26 1.27 -13.43
CA GLN A 26 -14.54 0.13 -14.01
C GLN A 26 -13.81 0.45 -15.33
N SER A 27 -14.34 1.35 -16.17
CA SER A 27 -13.72 1.70 -17.45
C SER A 27 -12.43 2.49 -17.24
N THR A 28 -12.46 3.42 -16.28
CA THR A 28 -11.29 4.19 -15.86
C THR A 28 -10.30 3.31 -15.12
N VAL A 29 -10.77 2.32 -14.36
CA VAL A 29 -9.89 1.33 -13.74
C VAL A 29 -9.11 0.55 -14.79
N SER A 30 -9.78 -0.01 -15.80
CA SER A 30 -9.10 -0.78 -16.85
C SER A 30 -8.10 0.07 -17.65
N ARG A 31 -8.48 1.29 -18.05
CA ARG A 31 -7.58 2.20 -18.79
C ARG A 31 -6.29 2.51 -18.01
N ASN A 32 -6.43 2.87 -16.74
CA ASN A 32 -5.26 3.20 -15.93
C ASN A 32 -4.44 1.96 -15.56
N MET A 33 -5.07 0.79 -15.45
CA MET A 33 -4.36 -0.45 -15.14
C MET A 33 -3.32 -0.80 -16.21
N GLU A 34 -3.66 -0.64 -17.50
CA GLU A 34 -2.72 -0.87 -18.60
C GLU A 34 -1.49 0.04 -18.45
N THR A 35 -1.71 1.32 -18.16
CA THR A 35 -0.62 2.27 -17.94
C THR A 35 0.26 1.91 -16.73
N LEU A 36 -0.34 1.49 -15.61
CA LEU A 36 0.40 1.11 -14.41
C LEU A 36 1.22 -0.18 -14.61
N LEU A 37 0.73 -1.10 -15.43
CA LEU A 37 1.44 -2.30 -15.84
C LEU A 37 2.61 -1.96 -16.76
N ASP A 38 2.40 -1.09 -17.74
CA ASP A 38 3.42 -0.67 -18.71
C ASP A 38 4.60 0.04 -18.02
N TYR A 39 4.31 0.87 -17.01
CA TYR A 39 5.36 1.50 -16.18
C TYR A 39 5.95 0.56 -15.13
N GLY A 40 5.46 -0.68 -15.01
CA GLY A 40 5.93 -1.66 -14.02
C GLY A 40 5.71 -1.24 -12.57
N LEU A 41 4.75 -0.33 -12.31
CA LEU A 41 4.38 0.11 -10.96
C LEU A 41 3.46 -0.91 -10.28
N VAL A 42 2.72 -1.67 -11.09
CA VAL A 42 1.83 -2.76 -10.69
C VAL A 42 2.21 -3.98 -11.50
N GLN A 43 2.05 -5.16 -10.93
CA GLN A 43 2.29 -6.44 -11.59
C GLN A 43 1.05 -7.32 -11.60
N LYS A 44 0.91 -8.14 -12.65
CA LYS A 44 -0.06 -9.22 -12.70
C LYS A 44 0.45 -10.35 -11.80
N THR A 45 -0.35 -10.73 -10.81
CA THR A 45 -0.04 -11.90 -9.98
C THR A 45 -0.71 -13.14 -10.59
N ARG A 46 -1.77 -13.64 -9.96
CA ARG A 46 -2.45 -14.87 -10.37
C ARG A 46 -3.77 -14.58 -11.07
N THR A 47 -4.03 -15.31 -12.15
CA THR A 47 -5.38 -15.44 -12.72
C THR A 47 -6.14 -16.49 -11.93
N GLY A 48 -7.17 -16.07 -11.18
CA GLY A 48 -8.07 -16.99 -10.49
C GLY A 48 -9.37 -17.22 -11.28
N GLN A 49 -10.25 -18.10 -10.79
CA GLN A 49 -11.60 -18.29 -11.37
C GLN A 49 -12.42 -17.00 -11.50
N LYS A 50 -12.13 -15.99 -10.66
CA LYS A 50 -12.81 -14.70 -10.63
C LYS A 50 -12.07 -13.60 -11.41
N GLY A 51 -11.09 -13.96 -12.23
CA GLY A 51 -10.34 -13.05 -13.11
C GLY A 51 -8.93 -12.70 -12.63
N GLN A 52 -8.32 -11.76 -13.33
CA GLN A 52 -6.96 -11.27 -13.10
C GLN A 52 -6.85 -10.52 -11.77
N ARG A 53 -5.77 -10.76 -11.03
CA ARG A 53 -5.37 -9.96 -9.87
C ARG A 53 -4.10 -9.16 -10.15
N TYR A 54 -3.96 -8.08 -9.41
CA TYR A 54 -2.91 -7.09 -9.55
C TYR A 54 -2.33 -6.75 -8.18
N GLN A 55 -1.03 -6.51 -8.11
CA GLN A 55 -0.34 -6.10 -6.88
C GLN A 55 0.65 -4.97 -7.19
N ILE A 56 0.87 -4.09 -6.22
CA ILE A 56 1.95 -3.10 -6.30
C ILE A 56 3.31 -3.82 -6.49
N ASN A 57 4.16 -3.29 -7.37
CA ASN A 57 5.51 -3.82 -7.57
C ASN A 57 6.48 -3.15 -6.60
N LEU A 58 6.71 -3.73 -5.43
CA LEU A 58 7.67 -3.23 -4.43
C LEU A 58 9.13 -3.33 -4.92
N ASP A 59 9.36 -4.13 -5.95
CA ASP A 59 10.53 -4.19 -6.84
C ASP A 59 11.00 -2.83 -7.38
N ASN A 60 10.02 -1.97 -7.65
CA ASN A 60 10.21 -0.77 -8.44
C ASN A 60 10.65 0.43 -7.57
N GLN A 61 11.80 1.03 -7.89
CA GLN A 61 12.33 2.18 -7.16
C GLN A 61 11.35 3.37 -7.09
N ALA A 62 10.57 3.60 -8.15
CA ALA A 62 9.56 4.67 -8.15
C ALA A 62 8.43 4.38 -7.17
N VAL A 63 8.02 3.11 -7.03
CA VAL A 63 7.02 2.67 -6.04
C VAL A 63 7.54 2.88 -4.63
N GLN A 64 8.80 2.53 -4.36
CA GLN A 64 9.43 2.74 -3.05
C GLN A 64 9.51 4.22 -2.69
N ALA A 65 9.92 5.07 -3.63
CA ALA A 65 9.96 6.52 -3.42
C ALA A 65 8.56 7.11 -3.16
N LEU A 66 7.54 6.62 -3.87
CA LEU A 66 6.15 7.03 -3.66
C LEU A 66 5.60 6.60 -2.31
N ALA A 67 5.94 5.39 -1.84
CA ALA A 67 5.57 4.92 -0.51
C ALA A 67 6.20 5.80 0.59
N GLN A 68 7.49 6.10 0.48
CA GLN A 68 8.18 6.99 1.42
C GLN A 68 7.59 8.41 1.41
N ALA A 69 7.26 8.95 0.23
CA ALA A 69 6.61 10.24 0.11
C ALA A 69 5.21 10.23 0.74
N GLN A 70 4.44 9.17 0.54
CA GLN A 70 3.12 8.99 1.16
C GLN A 70 3.23 8.97 2.69
N ASP A 71 4.18 8.22 3.24
CA ASP A 71 4.42 8.15 4.68
C ASP A 71 4.83 9.51 5.26
N ALA A 72 5.74 10.23 4.58
CA ALA A 72 6.15 11.56 4.98
C ALA A 72 4.97 12.55 5.00
N LEU A 73 4.11 12.50 3.98
CA LEU A 73 2.90 13.31 3.90
C LEU A 73 1.96 13.00 5.07
N PHE A 74 1.65 11.73 5.34
CA PHE A 74 0.75 11.37 6.43
C PHE A 74 1.31 11.70 7.82
N ASN A 75 2.62 11.52 8.04
CA ASN A 75 3.27 11.87 9.31
C ASN A 75 3.28 13.39 9.54
N SER A 76 3.50 14.18 8.49
CA SER A 76 3.42 15.65 8.60
C SER A 76 2.00 16.14 8.90
N ALA A 77 0.98 15.51 8.32
CA ALA A 77 -0.42 15.85 8.55
C ALA A 77 -0.89 15.54 9.98
N HIS A 78 -0.39 14.45 10.59
CA HIS A 78 -0.67 14.14 12.00
C HIS A 78 -0.03 15.17 12.93
N ARG A 79 1.20 15.63 12.62
CA ARG A 79 1.89 16.65 13.40
C ARG A 79 1.13 17.99 13.44
N THR A 80 0.46 18.37 12.37
CA THR A 80 -0.40 19.57 12.35
C THR A 80 -1.74 19.41 13.07
N SER A 81 -2.15 18.17 13.35
CA SER A 81 -3.41 17.89 14.06
C SER A 81 -3.22 17.82 15.57
N ASP A 82 -2.04 17.39 16.02
CA ASP A 82 -1.66 17.33 17.44
C ASP A 82 -1.03 18.62 17.96
N ASP A 83 -0.45 19.46 17.08
CA ASP A 83 0.27 20.68 17.46
C ASP A 83 -0.56 21.96 17.27
N SER A 84 -1.60 22.10 18.10
CA SER A 84 -2.17 23.43 18.42
C SER A 84 -1.38 24.11 19.54
N GLY A 85 -0.04 23.97 19.54
CA GLY A 85 0.85 24.37 20.61
C GLY A 85 2.20 24.95 20.14
N LEU A 86 2.18 25.90 19.20
CA LEU A 86 3.24 26.92 18.93
C LEU A 86 4.64 26.43 18.47
N ASN A 87 4.99 26.83 17.24
CA ASN A 87 6.33 27.13 16.70
C ASN A 87 7.45 26.06 16.77
N THR A 88 7.93 25.60 15.61
CA THR A 88 9.28 25.92 15.07
C THR A 88 9.53 25.22 13.73
N VAL A 89 10.20 25.92 12.82
CA VAL A 89 10.67 25.42 11.51
C VAL A 89 11.78 24.39 11.78
N GLY A 90 11.44 23.10 11.72
CA GLY A 90 12.41 22.00 11.81
C GLY A 90 12.88 21.59 10.42
N GLU A 91 14.19 21.65 10.17
CA GLU A 91 14.82 21.06 8.99
C GLU A 91 14.38 19.59 8.83
N TYR A 92 13.99 19.23 7.60
CA TYR A 92 13.67 17.85 7.25
C TYR A 92 14.95 17.01 7.32
N GLN A 93 15.11 16.27 8.40
CA GLN A 93 16.02 15.14 8.48
C GLN A 93 15.22 13.89 8.08
N PRO A 94 15.51 13.23 6.94
CA PRO A 94 14.85 11.98 6.59
C PRO A 94 15.08 10.95 7.70
N PRO A 95 14.06 10.19 8.11
CA PRO A 95 14.25 9.13 9.08
C PRO A 95 15.14 8.05 8.45
N GLU A 96 16.32 7.83 9.02
CA GLU A 96 17.10 6.62 8.74
C GLU A 96 16.34 5.44 9.37
N ALA A 97 15.33 4.95 8.65
CA ALA A 97 14.69 3.69 8.98
C ALA A 97 15.75 2.59 8.78
N SER A 98 16.37 2.17 9.88
CA SER A 98 17.24 1.02 9.88
C SER A 98 16.44 -0.16 9.34
N SER A 99 16.95 -0.84 8.32
CA SER A 99 16.29 -1.98 7.66
C SER A 99 15.86 -3.09 8.64
N LYS A 100 16.37 -3.05 9.88
CA LYS A 100 16.02 -3.92 10.98
C LYS A 100 14.63 -3.67 11.58
N ASP A 101 14.18 -2.40 11.65
CA ASP A 101 12.90 -2.03 12.26
C ASP A 101 11.69 -2.44 11.40
N ILE A 102 11.88 -2.47 10.07
CA ILE A 102 10.87 -2.98 9.14
C ILE A 102 10.76 -4.50 9.26
N ALA A 103 11.88 -5.21 9.45
CA ALA A 103 11.90 -6.67 9.58
C ALA A 103 11.30 -7.18 10.91
N ASP A 104 11.51 -6.47 12.02
CA ASP A 104 10.97 -6.86 13.32
C ASP A 104 9.45 -6.66 13.42
N ARG A 105 8.90 -5.68 12.70
CA ARG A 105 7.44 -5.45 12.62
C ARG A 105 6.70 -6.54 11.82
N VAL A 106 7.41 -7.24 10.94
CA VAL A 106 6.90 -8.37 10.12
C VAL A 106 6.84 -9.68 10.92
N ARG A 107 7.66 -9.86 11.95
CA ARG A 107 7.67 -11.10 12.76
C ARG A 107 6.55 -11.20 13.79
N ASN A 108 5.97 -10.08 14.21
CA ASN A 108 5.02 -10.05 15.33
C ASN A 108 3.54 -10.11 14.93
N SER A 109 3.20 -10.30 13.65
CA SER A 109 1.80 -10.43 13.19
C SER A 109 1.26 -11.87 13.18
N ASP A 110 2.02 -12.85 13.68
CA ASP A 110 1.70 -14.28 13.61
C ASP A 110 0.95 -14.80 14.87
N VAL A 111 -0.09 -14.08 15.29
CA VAL A 111 -1.02 -14.58 16.33
C VAL A 111 -2.44 -14.51 15.81
N GLY A 112 -2.92 -15.64 15.27
CA GLY A 112 -4.33 -15.77 14.88
C GLY A 112 -4.72 -16.96 14.01
N ALA A 113 -3.96 -18.06 13.98
CA ALA A 113 -4.42 -19.31 13.37
C ALA A 113 -4.90 -20.29 14.46
N ALA A 114 -6.17 -20.15 14.85
CA ALA A 114 -6.90 -21.20 15.57
C ALA A 114 -8.31 -21.28 14.99
N ILE A 115 -8.47 -22.11 13.96
CA ILE A 115 -9.74 -22.75 13.62
C ILE A 115 -9.44 -24.26 13.63
N GLU A 116 -9.34 -24.82 14.84
CA GLU A 116 -9.68 -26.22 15.10
C GLU A 116 -11.16 -26.24 15.47
N ASP A 117 -11.94 -27.01 14.71
CA ASP A 117 -13.11 -27.79 15.11
C ASP A 117 -14.16 -27.84 14.00
N ALA A 118 -14.05 -28.87 13.17
CA ALA A 118 -15.19 -29.60 12.63
C ALA A 118 -14.70 -30.81 11.81
N ASN A 119 -14.30 -31.89 12.48
CA ASN A 119 -14.49 -33.23 11.94
C ASN A 119 -14.45 -34.29 13.06
N VAL A 120 -15.63 -34.72 13.51
CA VAL A 120 -16.13 -36.10 13.73
C VAL A 120 -17.41 -36.02 14.54
#